data_AF-A0A7Z9RXT2-F1
#
_entry.id   AF-A0A7Z9RXT2-F1
#
_cell.length_a   1.000
_cell.length_b   1.000
_cell.length_c   1.000
_cell.angle_alpha   90.00
_cell.angle_beta   90.00
_cell.angle_gamma   90.00
#
_symmetry.space_group_name_H-M   'P 1'
#
loop_
_entity.id
_entity.type
_entity.pdbx_description
1 polymer ?
#
loop_
_entity_poly.entity_id
_entity_poly.type
_entity_poly.pdbx_seq_one_letter_code
_entity_poly.pdbx_strand_id
1 'polypeptide(L)'
;IHGWEVINAYSELVDPIDQRVRLEVQAQLNADGDDEAMMMDEDYLLAMEHGMPPMSGWGMGVDRIVALLSGAENLRDVVLFPLMKPDEGTSVEDAIREMGKETPAIEGADS
;
A
#
# COMPACT_ATOMS: atom_id res chain seq x y z
N ILE A 1 -9.44 -1.24 -17.08
CA ILE A 1 -10.75 -1.86 -17.42
C ILE A 1 -11.84 -1.04 -16.73
N HIS A 2 -12.92 -0.65 -17.41
CA HIS A 2 -13.99 0.21 -16.84
C HIS A 2 -13.47 1.51 -16.17
N GLY A 3 -12.44 2.13 -16.76
CA GLY A 3 -11.78 3.31 -16.20
C GLY A 3 -10.77 3.04 -15.08
N TRP A 4 -10.69 1.82 -14.56
CA TRP A 4 -9.74 1.46 -13.51
C TRP A 4 -8.42 0.98 -14.09
N GLU A 5 -7.31 1.45 -13.53
CA GLU A 5 -5.99 0.86 -13.73
C GLU A 5 -5.89 -0.44 -12.92
N VAL A 6 -5.69 -1.56 -13.59
CA VAL A 6 -5.62 -2.89 -12.94
C VAL A 6 -4.19 -3.41 -12.90
N ILE A 7 -3.41 -2.98 -13.89
CA ILE A 7 -2.12 -3.51 -14.27
C ILE A 7 -1.28 -2.31 -14.71
N ASN A 8 -0.04 -2.27 -14.20
CA ASN A 8 1.01 -1.42 -14.72
C ASN A 8 2.20 -2.30 -15.13
N ALA A 9 2.74 -2.10 -16.31
CA ALA A 9 3.85 -2.89 -16.86
C ALA A 9 4.82 -1.98 -17.61
N TYR A 10 6.11 -2.22 -17.46
CA TYR A 10 7.12 -1.48 -18.20
C TYR A 10 8.38 -2.32 -18.40
N SER A 11 9.10 -2.04 -19.48
CA SER A 11 10.51 -2.43 -19.57
C SER A 11 11.27 -1.56 -18.59
N GLU A 12 12.03 -2.20 -17.71
CA GLU A 12 12.73 -1.48 -16.64
C GLU A 12 13.81 -0.58 -17.23
N LEU A 13 13.99 0.58 -16.62
CA LEU A 13 15.15 1.40 -16.89
C LEU A 13 16.35 0.75 -16.18
N VAL A 14 17.29 0.26 -16.97
CA VAL A 14 18.50 -0.42 -16.45
C VAL A 14 19.77 0.42 -16.60
N ASP A 15 19.65 1.64 -17.13
CA ASP A 15 20.78 2.59 -17.24
C ASP A 15 20.90 3.40 -15.93
N PRO A 16 21.98 3.22 -15.14
CA PRO A 16 22.16 3.94 -13.89
C PRO A 16 22.34 5.45 -14.08
N ILE A 17 22.87 5.89 -15.22
CA ILE A 17 23.11 7.32 -15.48
C ILE A 17 21.78 8.02 -15.75
N ASP A 18 20.92 7.44 -16.60
CA ASP A 18 19.57 7.96 -16.86
C ASP A 18 18.73 7.90 -15.56
N GLN A 19 18.81 6.81 -14.81
CA GLN A 19 18.08 6.70 -13.54
C GLN A 19 18.49 7.79 -12.53
N ARG A 20 19.78 8.08 -12.40
CA ARG A 20 20.26 9.16 -11.53
C ARG A 20 19.67 10.52 -11.91
N VAL A 21 19.72 10.87 -13.20
CA VAL A 21 19.16 12.14 -13.69
C VAL A 21 17.65 12.24 -13.38
N ARG A 22 16.91 11.14 -13.51
CA ARG A 22 15.48 11.10 -13.17
C ARG A 22 15.25 11.29 -11.68
N LEU A 23 16.05 10.65 -10.82
CA LEU A 23 15.96 10.83 -9.37
C LEU A 23 16.34 12.25 -8.93
N GLU A 24 17.30 12.90 -9.60
CA GLU A 24 17.62 14.31 -9.36
C GLU A 24 16.44 15.23 -9.69
N VAL A 25 15.74 14.97 -10.80
CA VAL A 25 14.51 15.71 -11.14
C VAL A 25 13.40 15.46 -10.11
N GLN A 26 13.23 14.22 -9.65
CA GLN A 26 12.26 13.90 -8.60
C GLN A 26 12.60 14.57 -7.26
N ALA A 27 13.88 14.65 -6.90
CA ALA A 27 14.32 15.35 -5.71
C ALA A 27 14.01 16.87 -5.78
N GLN A 28 14.11 17.48 -6.96
CA GLN A 28 13.70 18.87 -7.15
C GLN A 28 12.18 19.03 -7.01
N LEU A 29 11.38 18.12 -7.58
CA LEU A 29 9.91 18.14 -7.40
C LEU A 29 9.52 18.00 -5.92
N ASN A 30 10.22 17.14 -5.18
CA ASN A 30 10.02 17.00 -3.74
C ASN A 30 10.36 18.28 -2.98
N ALA A 31 11.47 18.95 -3.31
CA ALA A 31 11.85 20.24 -2.74
C ALA A 31 10.83 21.35 -3.04
N ASP A 32 10.13 21.24 -4.18
CA ASP A 32 9.06 22.15 -4.59
C ASP A 32 7.70 21.82 -3.95
N GLY A 33 7.63 20.78 -3.11
CA GLY A 33 6.47 20.41 -2.29
C GLY A 33 5.61 19.26 -2.82
N ASP A 34 6.14 18.46 -3.75
CA ASP A 34 5.48 17.23 -4.20
C ASP A 34 5.79 16.05 -3.24
N ASP A 35 4.84 15.74 -2.36
CA ASP A 35 4.93 14.65 -1.38
C ASP A 35 4.88 13.24 -2.02
N GLU A 36 4.48 13.13 -3.30
CA GLU A 36 4.46 11.86 -4.05
C GLU A 36 5.75 11.63 -4.85
N ALA A 37 6.63 12.63 -4.95
CA ALA A 37 7.88 12.53 -5.68
C ALA A 37 8.85 11.51 -5.03
N MET A 38 9.62 10.83 -5.88
CA MET A 38 10.57 9.81 -5.42
C MET A 38 11.77 10.43 -4.70
N MET A 39 12.26 9.75 -3.66
CA MET A 39 13.51 10.11 -2.98
C MET A 39 14.73 9.57 -3.73
N MET A 40 15.88 10.22 -3.53
CA MET A 40 17.17 9.70 -4.01
C MET A 40 17.53 8.41 -3.27
N ASP A 41 17.92 7.37 -4.01
CA ASP A 41 18.34 6.06 -3.49
C ASP A 41 19.70 5.67 -4.13
N GLU A 42 20.78 5.98 -3.41
CA GLU A 42 22.15 5.72 -3.86
C GLU A 42 22.48 4.22 -3.83
N ASP A 43 21.86 3.44 -2.94
CA ASP A 43 22.08 1.99 -2.86
C ASP A 43 21.44 1.28 -4.06
N TYR A 44 20.26 1.74 -4.49
CA TYR A 44 19.62 1.27 -5.72
C TYR A 44 20.46 1.59 -6.96
N LEU A 45 20.96 2.82 -7.09
CA LEU A 45 21.84 3.21 -8.19
C LEU A 45 23.14 2.39 -8.21
N LEU A 46 23.75 2.17 -7.05
CA LEU A 46 24.94 1.31 -6.94
C LEU A 46 24.64 -0.12 -7.39
N ALA A 47 23.48 -0.67 -7.03
CA ALA A 47 23.05 -1.98 -7.50
C ALA A 47 22.89 -2.03 -9.03
N MET A 48 22.37 -0.94 -9.64
CA MET A 48 22.30 -0.81 -11.11
C MET A 48 23.68 -0.81 -11.76
N GLU A 49 24.65 -0.09 -11.18
CA GLU A 49 26.03 0.01 -11.67
C GLU A 49 26.78 -1.33 -11.63
N HIS A 50 26.42 -2.21 -10.69
CA HIS A 50 26.92 -3.59 -10.67
C HIS A 50 26.41 -4.46 -11.84
N GLY A 51 25.40 -3.98 -12.56
CA GLY A 51 24.89 -4.58 -13.78
C GLY A 51 23.50 -5.18 -13.59
N MET A 52 22.47 -4.42 -13.99
CA MET A 52 21.12 -4.97 -14.16
C MET A 52 20.96 -5.63 -15.53
N PRO A 53 20.41 -6.85 -15.60
CA PRO A 53 20.06 -7.46 -16.88
C PRO A 53 18.88 -6.71 -17.51
N PRO A 54 18.69 -6.80 -18.84
CA PRO A 54 17.44 -6.36 -19.47
C PRO A 54 16.25 -7.07 -18.83
N MET A 55 15.39 -6.30 -18.16
CA MET A 55 14.28 -6.84 -17.37
C MET A 55 13.00 -6.03 -17.61
N SER A 56 11.87 -6.59 -17.19
CA SER A 56 10.57 -5.93 -17.23
C SER A 56 9.84 -6.21 -15.94
N GLY A 57 9.23 -5.18 -15.39
CA GLY A 57 8.42 -5.24 -14.18
C GLY A 57 6.95 -5.15 -14.51
N TRP A 58 6.15 -5.67 -13.59
CA TRP A 58 4.70 -5.51 -13.63
C TRP A 58 4.12 -5.52 -12.23
N GLY A 59 3.11 -4.69 -12.02
CA GLY A 59 2.32 -4.60 -10.81
C GLY A 59 0.84 -4.78 -11.10
N MET A 60 0.14 -5.41 -10.15
CA MET A 60 -1.29 -5.69 -10.26
C MET A 60 -1.99 -5.49 -8.93
N GLY A 61 -3.08 -4.73 -8.96
CA GLY A 61 -3.92 -4.53 -7.79
C GLY A 61 -4.80 -5.75 -7.56
N VAL A 62 -4.46 -6.58 -6.58
CA VAL A 62 -5.23 -7.79 -6.23
C VAL A 62 -6.68 -7.44 -5.89
N ASP A 63 -6.90 -6.45 -5.03
CA ASP A 63 -8.23 -5.99 -4.62
C ASP A 63 -9.04 -5.50 -5.82
N ARG A 64 -8.41 -4.78 -6.75
CA ARG A 64 -9.07 -4.31 -7.98
C ARG A 64 -9.49 -5.48 -8.87
N ILE A 65 -8.70 -6.55 -8.95
CA ILE A 65 -9.08 -7.75 -9.69
C ILE A 65 -10.21 -8.50 -9.02
N VAL A 66 -10.13 -8.68 -7.70
CA VAL A 66 -11.20 -9.37 -6.96
C VAL A 66 -12.51 -8.60 -7.15
N ALA A 67 -12.49 -7.26 -7.02
CA ALA A 67 -13.66 -6.42 -7.24
C ALA A 67 -14.21 -6.55 -8.66
N LEU A 68 -13.35 -6.56 -9.69
CA LEU A 68 -13.77 -6.76 -11.07
C LEU A 68 -14.40 -8.14 -11.30
N LEU A 69 -13.83 -9.20 -10.71
CA LEU A 69 -14.32 -10.57 -10.87
C LEU A 69 -15.61 -10.83 -10.08
N SER A 70 -15.77 -10.18 -8.92
CA SER A 70 -16.97 -10.30 -8.08
C SER A 70 -18.09 -9.33 -8.48
N GLY A 71 -17.82 -8.37 -9.38
CA GLY A 71 -18.75 -7.31 -9.75
C GLY A 71 -18.98 -6.28 -8.63
N ALA A 72 -18.05 -6.16 -7.68
CA ALA A 72 -18.14 -5.17 -6.62
C ALA A 72 -17.85 -3.77 -7.17
N GLU A 73 -18.72 -2.80 -6.87
CA GLU A 73 -18.54 -1.40 -7.29
C GLU A 73 -17.58 -0.64 -6.35
N ASN A 74 -17.41 -1.12 -5.11
CA ASN A 74 -16.55 -0.52 -4.09
C ASN A 74 -15.44 -1.48 -3.65
N LEU A 75 -14.20 -1.00 -3.58
CA LEU A 75 -13.04 -1.75 -3.11
C LEU A 75 -13.17 -2.24 -1.66
N ARG A 76 -13.93 -1.52 -0.82
CA ARG A 76 -14.15 -1.93 0.57
C ARG A 76 -14.92 -3.25 0.69
N ASP A 77 -15.70 -3.61 -0.32
CA ASP A 77 -16.54 -4.82 -0.31
C ASP A 77 -15.72 -6.10 -0.52
N VAL A 78 -14.47 -5.97 -0.96
CA VAL A 78 -13.55 -7.10 -1.18
C VAL A 78 -12.43 -7.18 -0.14
N VAL A 79 -12.43 -6.28 0.85
CA VAL A 79 -11.46 -6.25 1.96
C VAL A 79 -12.17 -6.69 3.24
N LEU A 80 -11.64 -7.70 3.94
CA LEU A 80 -12.30 -8.26 5.14
C LEU A 80 -12.50 -7.20 6.26
N PHE A 81 -11.51 -6.35 6.46
CA PHE A 81 -11.51 -5.29 7.47
C PHE A 81 -11.00 -3.99 6.84
N PRO A 82 -11.87 -3.26 6.11
CA PRO A 82 -11.45 -2.04 5.42
C PRO A 82 -11.12 -0.94 6.44
N LEU A 83 -10.23 -0.01 6.07
CA LEU A 83 -9.99 1.18 6.88
C LEU A 83 -11.26 2.04 6.93
N MET A 84 -11.82 2.16 8.13
CA MET A 84 -13.00 2.96 8.41
C MET A 84 -12.62 4.21 9.20
N LYS A 85 -13.39 5.29 9.01
CA LYS A 85 -13.30 6.44 9.90
C LYS A 85 -13.86 6.01 11.27
N PRO A 86 -13.16 6.27 12.39
CA PRO A 86 -13.70 5.97 13.71
C PRO A 86 -14.99 6.74 13.98
N ASP A 87 -15.92 6.12 14.69
CA ASP A 87 -17.11 6.79 15.21
C ASP A 87 -16.71 7.75 16.35
N GLU A 88 -17.33 8.93 16.39
CA GLU A 88 -17.03 9.94 17.40
C GLU A 88 -17.22 9.38 18.81
N GLY A 89 -16.13 9.39 19.61
CA GLY A 89 -16.16 8.94 21.01
C GLY A 89 -15.81 7.47 21.25
N THR A 90 -15.39 6.73 20.23
CA THR A 90 -14.97 5.32 20.40
C THR A 90 -13.45 5.24 20.36
N SER A 91 -12.79 5.47 21.50
CA SER A 91 -11.36 5.13 21.59
C SER A 91 -11.20 3.62 21.56
N VAL A 92 -10.05 3.13 21.08
CA VAL A 92 -9.73 1.69 21.12
C VAL A 92 -9.76 1.21 22.58
N GLU A 93 -9.34 2.05 23.52
CA GLU A 93 -9.47 1.76 24.95
C GLU A 93 -10.93 1.60 25.39
N ASP A 94 -11.86 2.43 24.90
CA ASP A 94 -13.29 2.33 25.23
C ASP A 94 -13.91 1.05 24.66
N ALA A 95 -13.57 0.69 23.41
CA ALA A 95 -14.07 -0.54 22.78
C ALA A 95 -13.58 -1.80 23.52
N ILE A 96 -12.30 -1.84 23.92
CA ILE A 96 -11.74 -2.93 24.73
C ILE A 96 -12.40 -2.99 26.10
N ARG A 97 -12.66 -1.83 26.72
CA ARG A 97 -13.31 -1.75 28.04
C ARG A 97 -14.74 -2.28 28.01
N GLU A 98 -15.51 -1.95 26.97
CA GLU A 98 -16.89 -2.44 26.84
C GLU A 98 -16.92 -3.95 26.52
N MET A 99 -16.03 -4.47 25.66
CA MET A 99 -15.90 -5.92 25.43
C MET A 99 -15.54 -6.70 26.71
N GLY A 100 -14.71 -6.12 27.58
CA GLY A 100 -14.33 -6.73 28.86
C GLY A 100 -15.47 -6.83 29.89
N LYS A 101 -16.55 -6.04 29.74
CA LYS A 101 -17.72 -6.08 30.63
C LYS A 101 -18.73 -7.16 30.25
N GLU A 102 -18.74 -7.59 28.99
CA GLU A 102 -19.70 -8.58 28.48
C GLU A 102 -19.25 -10.03 28.67
N THR A 103 -18.04 -10.28 29.18
CA THR A 103 -17.61 -11.65 29.51
C THR A 103 -18.42 -12.11 30.74
N PRO A 104 -19.35 -13.09 30.61
CA PRO A 104 -20.06 -13.60 31.76
C PRO A 104 -19.01 -14.22 32.67
N ALA A 105 -19.07 -13.92 33.98
CA ALA A 105 -18.28 -14.66 34.95
C ALA A 105 -18.57 -16.15 34.72
N ILE A 106 -17.53 -16.92 34.39
CA ILE A 106 -17.64 -18.37 34.29
C ILE A 106 -17.82 -18.86 35.73
N GLU A 107 -19.06 -18.89 36.22
CA GLU A 107 -19.42 -19.53 37.48
C GLU A 107 -19.14 -21.02 37.34
N GLY A 108 -18.12 -21.53 38.04
CA GLY A 108 -17.94 -22.97 38.19
C GLY A 108 -16.51 -23.50 38.30
N ALA A 109 -15.47 -22.67 38.39
CA ALA A 109 -14.10 -23.16 38.61
C ALA A 109 -13.72 -23.12 40.10
N ASP A 110 -14.43 -23.86 40.95
CA ASP A 110 -13.86 -24.34 42.22
C ASP A 110 -14.47 -25.69 42.57
N SER A 111 -13.68 -26.76 42.37
CA SER A 111 -13.89 -28.10 42.92
C SER A 111 -12.55 -28.81 43.06
#